data_AF-A0A973WYJ7-F1
#
_entry.id   AF-A0A973WYJ7-F1
#
_cell.length_a   1.000
_cell.length_b   1.000
_cell.length_c   1.000
_cell.angle_alpha   90.00
_cell.angle_beta   90.00
_cell.angle_gamma   90.00
#
_symmetry.space_group_name_H-M   'P 1'
#
loop_
_entity.id
_entity.type
_entity.pdbx_description
1 polymer ?
#
loop_
_entity_poly.entity_id
_entity_poly.type
_entity_poly.pdbx_seq_one_letter_code
_entity_poly.pdbx_strand_id
1 'polypeptide(L)'
;MNRPRSVRLLLLGLIPATAMSLGIADAWAQSPPPAAPSVADTPTAPVPAPPAAAVPEPTPAPAPAAPPAAAATPVSPPAAAQAPAASPAPAAPPATPAPVQAADPFGEQITLEPKTVLILSNNATWDAAFETLTDSFKTLTALLDKQGIKPAGNPMIVYTSTDDAGFTFLAEIPVAQEPKNLAKNISIGKSPEGKALKFVHRGSYDNMDNTYEAITNHLDDKKLEAKDTFLEEYITDPLKTAEDKLVINVYVPLK
;
A
#
# COMPACT_ATOMS: atom_id res chain seq x y z
N MET A 1 -21.78 -21.51 -4.37
CA MET A 1 -21.28 -22.74 -5.03
C MET A 1 -19.89 -22.44 -5.57
N ASN A 2 -18.85 -22.74 -4.77
CA ASN A 2 -17.45 -22.56 -5.13
C ASN A 2 -17.06 -23.41 -6.33
N ARG A 3 -16.40 -22.83 -7.33
CA ARG A 3 -15.38 -23.54 -8.10
C ARG A 3 -14.21 -22.59 -8.43
N PRO A 4 -12.96 -22.97 -8.09
CA PRO A 4 -11.77 -22.18 -8.35
C PRO A 4 -11.34 -22.36 -9.82
N ARG A 5 -10.92 -21.27 -10.48
CA ARG A 5 -10.22 -21.35 -11.78
C ARG A 5 -8.73 -21.21 -11.53
N SER A 6 -8.03 -22.32 -11.70
CA SER A 6 -6.58 -22.44 -11.64
C SER A 6 -5.93 -21.64 -12.77
N VAL A 7 -5.08 -20.68 -12.42
CA VAL A 7 -4.16 -20.03 -13.36
C VAL A 7 -2.97 -20.97 -13.55
N ARG A 8 -2.86 -21.58 -14.73
CA ARG A 8 -1.64 -22.27 -15.18
C ARG A 8 -0.78 -21.24 -15.89
N LEU A 9 0.24 -20.70 -15.21
CA LEU A 9 1.31 -19.95 -15.86
C LEU A 9 2.24 -20.97 -16.54
N LEU A 10 2.31 -20.89 -17.87
CA LEU A 10 3.03 -21.83 -18.72
C LEU A 10 4.47 -21.33 -18.87
N LEU A 11 5.44 -22.06 -18.29
CA LEU A 11 6.87 -21.89 -18.55
C LEU A 11 7.15 -22.19 -20.03
N LEU A 12 7.61 -21.20 -20.79
CA LEU A 12 8.19 -21.41 -22.11
C LEU A 12 9.71 -21.31 -22.01
N GLY A 13 10.37 -22.47 -22.06
CA GLY A 13 11.81 -22.58 -22.13
C GLY A 13 12.35 -22.11 -23.48
N LEU A 14 13.47 -21.40 -23.45
CA LEU A 14 14.24 -21.07 -24.65
C LEU A 14 15.67 -21.61 -24.49
N ILE A 15 16.03 -22.51 -25.39
CA ILE A 15 17.38 -23.05 -25.60
C ILE A 15 18.10 -22.10 -26.55
N PRO A 16 19.36 -21.70 -26.27
CA PRO A 16 20.29 -21.36 -27.33
C PRO A 16 21.36 -22.46 -27.48
N ALA A 17 21.40 -23.00 -28.69
CA ALA A 17 22.52 -23.77 -29.20
C ALA A 17 23.68 -22.83 -29.54
N THR A 18 24.88 -23.14 -29.05
CA THR A 18 26.13 -22.50 -29.51
C THR A 18 27.18 -23.58 -29.76
N ALA A 19 27.80 -23.51 -30.93
CA ALA A 19 28.83 -24.41 -31.42
C ALA A 19 30.22 -23.74 -31.39
N MET A 20 31.28 -24.58 -31.42
CA MET A 20 32.71 -24.29 -31.61
C MET A 20 33.46 -23.70 -30.38
N SER A 21 34.66 -24.12 -29.94
CA SER A 21 35.86 -24.66 -30.61
C SER A 21 36.76 -25.47 -29.65
N LEU A 22 37.70 -26.25 -30.23
CA LEU A 22 38.80 -27.00 -29.59
C LEU A 22 39.79 -26.12 -28.76
N GLY A 23 40.39 -26.72 -27.71
CA GLY A 23 41.59 -26.23 -27.02
C GLY A 23 42.09 -27.19 -25.93
N ILE A 24 43.40 -27.43 -25.87
CA ILE A 24 44.15 -28.53 -25.21
C ILE A 24 44.57 -28.20 -23.76
N ALA A 25 44.66 -29.25 -22.90
CA ALA A 25 45.43 -29.42 -21.63
C ALA A 25 45.25 -28.35 -20.52
N ASP A 26 45.22 -28.64 -19.22
CA ASP A 26 46.09 -29.50 -18.43
C ASP A 26 45.38 -29.87 -17.11
N ALA A 27 45.84 -30.94 -16.46
CA ALA A 27 45.28 -31.50 -15.24
C ALA A 27 45.45 -30.57 -14.02
N TRP A 28 44.48 -30.53 -13.09
CA TRP A 28 44.67 -30.63 -11.63
C TRP A 28 43.34 -31.01 -10.98
N ALA A 29 43.37 -32.08 -10.19
CA ALA A 29 42.25 -32.61 -9.42
C ALA A 29 41.92 -31.72 -8.22
N GLN A 30 40.64 -31.41 -7.99
CA GLN A 30 40.11 -31.12 -6.66
C GLN A 30 38.69 -31.70 -6.52
N SER A 31 38.55 -32.54 -5.51
CA SER A 31 37.38 -33.34 -5.15
C SER A 31 36.14 -32.48 -4.79
N PRO A 32 34.92 -33.00 -5.01
CA PRO A 32 33.71 -32.36 -4.50
C PRO A 32 33.68 -32.36 -2.96
N PRO A 33 33.17 -31.30 -2.31
CA PRO A 33 32.97 -31.31 -0.87
C PRO A 33 31.89 -32.36 -0.50
N PRO A 34 32.07 -33.10 0.60
CA PRO A 34 31.12 -34.11 1.03
C PRO A 34 29.80 -33.49 1.49
N ALA A 35 28.71 -34.14 1.09
CA ALA A 35 27.38 -33.93 1.62
C ALA A 35 27.40 -34.09 3.15
N ALA A 36 26.89 -33.08 3.86
CA ALA A 36 26.65 -33.18 5.29
C ALA A 36 25.50 -34.18 5.55
N PRO A 37 25.66 -35.08 6.54
CA PRO A 37 24.67 -36.10 6.84
C PRO A 37 23.43 -35.53 7.53
N SER A 38 22.29 -36.03 7.06
CA SER A 38 20.99 -36.02 7.75
C SER A 38 21.14 -36.63 9.14
N VAL A 39 20.83 -35.85 10.18
CA VAL A 39 20.61 -36.38 11.53
C VAL A 39 19.12 -36.49 11.77
N ALA A 40 18.73 -37.74 11.97
CA ALA A 40 17.42 -38.21 12.35
C ALA A 40 17.03 -37.77 13.77
N ASP A 41 15.70 -37.68 13.94
CA ASP A 41 14.92 -37.97 15.13
C ASP A 41 15.49 -37.55 16.49
N THR A 42 15.03 -36.38 16.95
CA THR A 42 14.99 -36.06 18.39
C THR A 42 13.54 -36.27 18.87
N PRO A 43 13.31 -37.00 19.99
CA PRO A 43 11.97 -37.37 20.43
C PRO A 43 11.18 -36.16 20.94
N THR A 44 9.96 -36.03 20.45
CA THR A 44 8.92 -35.09 20.87
C THR A 44 8.70 -35.16 22.38
N ALA A 45 9.06 -34.09 23.09
CA ALA A 45 8.60 -33.82 24.45
C ALA A 45 7.14 -33.31 24.40
N PRO A 46 6.29 -33.64 25.40
CA PRO A 46 4.87 -33.36 25.35
C PRO A 46 4.59 -31.87 25.47
N VAL A 47 3.73 -31.38 24.57
CA VAL A 47 3.12 -30.05 24.58
C VAL A 47 2.32 -29.87 25.89
N PRO A 48 2.57 -28.83 26.71
CA PRO A 48 1.68 -28.49 27.81
C PRO A 48 0.39 -27.89 27.24
N ALA A 49 -0.75 -28.44 27.68
CA ALA A 49 -2.10 -28.02 27.30
C ALA A 49 -2.36 -26.53 27.66
N PRO A 50 -3.19 -25.82 26.89
CA PRO A 50 -3.62 -24.46 27.22
C PRO A 50 -4.51 -24.46 28.48
N PRO A 51 -4.38 -23.47 29.38
CA PRO A 51 -5.31 -23.33 30.49
C PRO A 51 -6.70 -22.92 29.98
N ALA A 52 -7.71 -23.55 30.59
CA ALA A 52 -9.11 -23.42 30.27
C ALA A 52 -9.61 -21.97 30.34
N ALA A 53 -10.40 -21.59 29.33
CA ALA A 53 -11.19 -20.37 29.34
C ALA A 53 -12.18 -20.39 30.51
N ALA A 54 -12.04 -19.42 31.40
CA ALA A 54 -13.04 -19.15 32.43
C ALA A 54 -14.26 -18.48 31.80
N VAL A 55 -15.40 -19.16 31.93
CA VAL A 55 -16.75 -18.72 31.59
C VAL A 55 -17.23 -17.74 32.67
N PRO A 56 -17.81 -16.57 32.34
CA PRO A 56 -18.76 -15.92 33.22
C PRO A 56 -20.19 -16.34 32.88
N GLU A 57 -20.95 -16.55 33.95
CA GLU A 57 -22.25 -17.19 34.08
C GLU A 57 -23.42 -16.53 33.31
N PRO A 58 -24.47 -17.31 32.97
CA PRO A 58 -25.69 -16.79 32.38
C PRO A 58 -26.57 -16.13 33.45
N THR A 59 -26.91 -14.85 33.26
CA THR A 59 -27.95 -14.19 34.07
C THR A 59 -29.33 -14.47 33.45
N PRO A 60 -30.35 -14.83 34.24
CA PRO A 60 -31.55 -15.51 33.74
C PRO A 60 -32.57 -14.58 33.07
N ALA A 61 -33.24 -15.13 32.07
CA ALA A 61 -34.46 -14.61 31.48
C ALA A 61 -35.66 -14.80 32.44
N PRO A 62 -36.67 -13.91 32.37
CA PRO A 62 -38.03 -14.31 32.67
C PRO A 62 -38.93 -14.19 31.44
N ALA A 63 -39.65 -15.26 31.16
CA ALA A 63 -40.91 -15.29 30.41
C ALA A 63 -42.00 -15.84 31.36
N PRO A 64 -43.29 -15.90 31.02
CA PRO A 64 -44.15 -14.98 30.26
C PRO A 64 -45.43 -14.61 31.06
N ALA A 65 -46.17 -13.58 30.67
CA ALA A 65 -47.58 -13.48 31.00
C ALA A 65 -48.36 -12.76 29.89
N ALA A 66 -49.39 -13.42 29.38
CA ALA A 66 -50.45 -12.89 28.52
C ALA A 66 -51.80 -13.35 29.12
N PRO A 67 -52.96 -12.94 28.59
CA PRO A 67 -53.54 -11.60 28.38
C PRO A 67 -54.86 -11.48 29.21
N PRO A 68 -55.78 -10.48 29.09
CA PRO A 68 -56.67 -10.38 27.92
C PRO A 68 -57.18 -8.96 27.52
N ALA A 69 -57.59 -8.90 26.25
CA ALA A 69 -58.81 -8.28 25.70
C ALA A 69 -59.06 -6.76 25.67
N ALA A 70 -59.43 -6.37 24.44
CA ALA A 70 -60.56 -5.51 24.04
C ALA A 70 -60.33 -3.99 23.89
N ALA A 71 -60.23 -3.61 22.61
CA ALA A 71 -61.05 -2.61 21.92
C ALA A 71 -61.17 -1.20 22.51
N ALA A 72 -60.66 -0.21 21.78
CA ALA A 72 -61.48 0.79 21.07
C ALA A 72 -60.59 1.84 20.38
N THR A 73 -60.90 2.14 19.13
CA THR A 73 -60.47 3.35 18.40
C THR A 73 -61.34 4.56 18.84
N PRO A 74 -61.30 5.72 18.17
CA PRO A 74 -60.30 6.80 18.26
C PRO A 74 -60.95 8.16 18.60
N VAL A 75 -60.37 9.06 19.41
CA VAL A 75 -60.83 10.47 19.44
C VAL A 75 -59.69 11.45 19.78
N SER A 76 -59.57 12.48 18.95
CA SER A 76 -58.70 13.64 19.03
C SER A 76 -58.80 14.42 20.35
N PRO A 77 -57.71 15.03 20.86
CA PRO A 77 -57.82 16.11 21.84
C PRO A 77 -58.01 17.48 21.17
N PRO A 78 -58.97 18.32 21.62
CA PRO A 78 -58.97 19.75 21.35
C PRO A 78 -57.98 20.47 22.29
N ALA A 79 -57.55 21.65 21.85
CA ALA A 79 -56.64 22.55 22.55
C ALA A 79 -57.20 23.08 23.87
N ALA A 80 -56.34 23.23 24.90
CA ALA A 80 -56.39 24.32 25.88
C ALA A 80 -55.07 24.47 26.67
N ALA A 81 -54.48 25.68 26.55
CA ALA A 81 -53.69 26.48 27.51
C ALA A 81 -52.65 25.78 28.43
N GLN A 82 -51.34 25.90 28.18
CA GLN A 82 -50.42 27.04 28.46
C GLN A 82 -50.09 27.31 29.93
N ALA A 83 -48.84 27.00 30.31
CA ALA A 83 -48.02 27.64 31.35
C ALA A 83 -46.52 27.41 30.98
N PRO A 84 -45.55 28.19 31.51
CA PRO A 84 -44.91 29.31 30.83
C PRO A 84 -43.67 28.94 30.00
N ALA A 85 -43.41 29.73 28.96
CA ALA A 85 -42.29 29.62 28.05
C ALA A 85 -40.93 29.62 28.79
N ALA A 86 -40.24 28.48 28.75
CA ALA A 86 -38.78 28.48 28.79
C ALA A 86 -38.30 29.02 27.44
N SER A 87 -37.48 30.07 27.47
CA SER A 87 -36.80 30.61 26.31
C SER A 87 -36.17 29.48 25.49
N PRO A 88 -36.46 29.34 24.18
CA PRO A 88 -35.74 28.38 23.36
C PRO A 88 -34.28 28.85 23.28
N ALA A 89 -33.36 28.00 23.73
CA ALA A 89 -31.95 28.14 23.38
C ALA A 89 -31.85 28.25 21.84
N PRO A 90 -31.03 29.17 21.29
CA PRO A 90 -30.87 29.27 19.85
C PRO A 90 -30.50 27.91 19.27
N ALA A 91 -31.31 27.42 18.33
CA ALA A 91 -30.99 26.25 17.55
C ALA A 91 -29.59 26.45 16.96
N ALA A 92 -28.66 25.54 17.29
CA ALA A 92 -27.38 25.48 16.61
C ALA A 92 -27.67 25.38 15.10
N PRO A 93 -27.06 26.24 14.26
CA PRO A 93 -27.27 26.17 12.83
C PRO A 93 -26.90 24.76 12.33
N PRO A 94 -27.62 24.22 11.32
CA PRO A 94 -27.26 22.95 10.71
C PRO A 94 -25.80 22.99 10.29
N ALA A 95 -25.02 22.00 10.70
CA ALA A 95 -23.63 21.86 10.29
C ALA A 95 -23.60 21.89 8.76
N THR A 96 -22.93 22.91 8.21
CA THR A 96 -22.63 22.99 6.79
C THR A 96 -21.99 21.65 6.40
N PRO A 97 -22.52 20.91 5.40
CA PRO A 97 -21.82 19.73 4.91
C PRO A 97 -20.41 20.17 4.55
N ALA A 98 -19.40 19.47 5.08
CA ALA A 98 -18.02 19.69 4.65
C ALA A 98 -18.01 19.66 3.11
N PRO A 99 -17.27 20.57 2.46
CA PRO A 99 -17.20 20.58 1.00
C PRO A 99 -16.79 19.19 0.54
N VAL A 100 -17.69 18.51 -0.18
CA VAL A 100 -17.38 17.22 -0.80
C VAL A 100 -16.32 17.53 -1.84
N GLN A 101 -15.07 17.19 -1.54
CA GLN A 101 -13.96 17.35 -2.46
C GLN A 101 -14.36 16.61 -3.75
N ALA A 102 -14.35 17.31 -4.89
CA ALA A 102 -14.59 16.68 -6.17
C ALA A 102 -13.60 15.52 -6.32
N ALA A 103 -14.11 14.33 -6.66
CA ALA A 103 -13.26 13.15 -6.83
C ALA A 103 -12.24 13.43 -7.94
N ASP A 104 -10.97 13.12 -7.66
CA ASP A 104 -9.92 13.22 -8.67
C ASP A 104 -10.23 12.25 -9.83
N PRO A 105 -9.91 12.62 -11.08
CA PRO A 105 -10.13 11.75 -12.22
C PRO A 105 -9.33 10.45 -12.09
N PHE A 106 -10.01 9.32 -12.22
CA PHE A 106 -9.38 8.00 -12.13
C PHE A 106 -8.83 7.58 -13.50
N GLY A 107 -7.50 7.41 -13.59
CA GLY A 107 -6.82 7.01 -14.82
C GLY A 107 -6.67 8.15 -15.83
N GLU A 108 -6.19 9.30 -15.36
CA GLU A 108 -5.87 10.46 -16.21
C GLU A 108 -4.59 10.19 -17.00
N GLN A 109 -4.63 10.31 -18.34
CA GLN A 109 -3.40 10.20 -19.14
C GLN A 109 -2.52 11.42 -18.93
N ILE A 110 -1.27 11.16 -18.53
CA ILE A 110 -0.24 12.17 -18.33
C ILE A 110 1.04 11.76 -19.05
N THR A 111 1.90 12.75 -19.31
CA THR A 111 3.28 12.50 -19.75
C THR A 111 4.20 12.84 -18.59
N LEU A 112 4.92 11.85 -18.09
CA LEU A 112 5.96 12.00 -17.09
C LEU A 112 7.15 12.72 -17.74
N GLU A 113 7.55 13.84 -17.14
CA GLU A 113 8.72 14.60 -17.58
C GLU A 113 9.94 14.23 -16.74
N PRO A 114 11.10 13.95 -17.37
CA PRO A 114 12.32 13.57 -16.66
C PRO A 114 12.84 14.75 -15.83
N LYS A 115 12.95 14.54 -14.52
CA LYS A 115 13.54 15.50 -13.58
C LYS A 115 14.84 14.95 -13.03
N THR A 116 15.79 15.82 -12.70
CA THR A 116 16.97 15.39 -11.97
C THR A 116 16.54 15.00 -10.55
N VAL A 117 16.85 13.77 -10.16
CA VAL A 117 16.44 13.19 -8.89
C VAL A 117 17.65 12.61 -8.16
N LEU A 118 17.62 12.75 -6.84
CA LEU A 118 18.46 12.00 -5.93
C LEU A 118 17.81 10.65 -5.66
N ILE A 119 18.49 9.57 -5.98
CA ILE A 119 17.97 8.21 -5.97
C ILE A 119 18.64 7.43 -4.84
N LEU A 120 17.85 6.79 -3.98
CA LEU A 120 18.30 5.79 -3.02
C LEU A 120 17.65 4.46 -3.39
N SER A 121 18.46 3.45 -3.68
CA SER A 121 17.96 2.10 -3.94
C SER A 121 17.88 1.32 -2.63
N ASN A 122 16.73 0.71 -2.37
CA ASN A 122 16.47 -0.10 -1.19
C ASN A 122 15.41 -1.18 -1.47
N ASN A 123 15.18 -2.05 -0.50
CA ASN A 123 14.13 -3.06 -0.52
C ASN A 123 13.36 -3.05 0.80
N ALA A 124 12.11 -3.49 0.77
CA ALA A 124 11.23 -3.58 1.93
C ALA A 124 10.36 -4.83 1.84
N THR A 125 9.88 -5.30 2.99
CA THR A 125 8.79 -6.29 3.06
C THR A 125 7.45 -5.56 3.14
N TRP A 126 6.36 -6.26 2.82
CA TRP A 126 5.01 -5.69 2.87
C TRP A 126 4.65 -5.18 4.28
N ASP A 127 5.02 -5.91 5.34
CA ASP A 127 4.75 -5.53 6.74
C ASP A 127 5.45 -4.24 7.18
N ALA A 128 6.63 -3.94 6.61
CA ALA A 128 7.44 -2.78 6.97
C ALA A 128 7.54 -1.77 5.82
N ALA A 129 6.61 -1.83 4.86
CA ALA A 129 6.66 -1.05 3.64
C ALA A 129 6.73 0.45 3.95
N PHE A 130 5.71 0.98 4.62
CA PHE A 130 5.61 2.41 4.90
C PHE A 130 6.77 2.94 5.75
N GLU A 131 7.17 2.20 6.79
CA GLU A 131 8.32 2.55 7.63
C GLU A 131 9.62 2.62 6.79
N THR A 132 9.87 1.62 5.94
CA THR A 132 11.09 1.58 5.12
C THR A 132 11.12 2.67 4.05
N LEU A 133 9.96 2.99 3.45
CA LEU A 133 9.82 4.08 2.48
C LEU A 133 10.08 5.45 3.15
N THR A 134 9.47 5.69 4.31
CA THR A 134 9.67 6.94 5.06
C THR A 134 11.11 7.08 5.56
N ASP A 135 11.75 6.02 6.05
CA ASP A 135 13.16 6.06 6.45
C ASP A 135 14.11 6.33 5.28
N SER A 136 13.78 5.82 4.10
CA SER A 136 14.50 6.12 2.87
C SER A 136 14.41 7.61 2.53
N PHE A 137 13.22 8.21 2.60
CA PHE A 137 13.03 9.65 2.40
C PHE A 137 13.73 10.50 3.46
N LYS A 138 13.72 10.06 4.72
CA LYS A 138 14.43 10.73 5.83
C LYS A 138 15.93 10.73 5.58
N THR A 139 16.49 9.63 5.09
CA THR A 139 17.91 9.50 4.73
C THR A 139 18.28 10.48 3.62
N LEU A 140 17.48 10.54 2.55
CA LEU A 140 17.70 11.46 1.43
C LEU A 140 17.57 12.93 1.88
N THR A 141 16.52 13.26 2.64
CA THR A 141 16.28 14.61 3.14
C THR A 141 17.41 15.08 4.05
N ALA A 142 17.88 14.22 4.97
CA ALA A 142 19.00 14.55 5.85
C ALA A 142 20.31 14.80 5.08
N LEU A 143 20.52 14.12 3.96
CA LEU A 143 21.67 14.38 3.07
C LEU A 143 21.56 15.74 2.40
N LEU A 144 20.37 16.08 1.90
CA LEU A 144 20.10 17.39 1.27
C LEU A 144 20.24 18.54 2.27
N ASP A 145 19.68 18.39 3.48
CA ASP A 145 19.73 19.38 4.55
C ASP A 145 21.17 19.67 4.99
N LYS A 146 22.02 18.64 5.11
CA LYS A 146 23.45 18.79 5.43
C LYS A 146 24.21 19.65 4.41
N GLN A 147 23.72 19.71 3.17
CA GLN A 147 24.32 20.48 2.09
C GLN A 147 23.56 21.79 1.80
N GLY A 148 22.49 22.07 2.55
CA GLY A 148 21.62 23.23 2.33
C GLY A 148 20.86 23.18 1.01
N ILE A 149 20.71 22.00 0.41
CA ILE A 149 19.99 21.81 -0.85
C ILE A 149 18.51 21.60 -0.53
N LYS A 150 17.63 22.34 -1.21
CA LYS A 150 16.18 22.14 -1.07
C LYS A 150 15.68 21.15 -2.12
N PRO A 151 14.73 20.26 -1.77
CA PRO A 151 13.98 19.50 -2.76
C PRO A 151 13.33 20.44 -3.79
N ALA A 152 13.32 20.01 -5.05
CA ALA A 152 12.74 20.72 -6.19
C ALA A 152 11.38 20.14 -6.62
N GLY A 153 10.77 19.32 -5.77
CA GLY A 153 9.50 18.66 -6.03
C GLY A 153 9.13 17.66 -4.95
N ASN A 154 8.07 16.91 -5.21
CA ASN A 154 7.56 15.89 -4.31
C ASN A 154 8.47 14.64 -4.34
N PRO A 155 8.67 13.97 -3.19
CA PRO A 155 9.34 12.68 -3.17
C PRO A 155 8.52 11.63 -3.92
N MET A 156 9.20 10.69 -4.58
CA MET A 156 8.57 9.60 -5.30
C MET A 156 9.26 8.27 -5.04
N ILE A 157 8.52 7.18 -5.18
CA ILE A 157 9.02 5.81 -5.13
C ILE A 157 8.83 5.19 -6.51
N VAL A 158 9.87 4.58 -7.07
CA VAL A 158 9.79 3.78 -8.30
C VAL A 158 10.00 2.32 -7.94
N TYR A 159 8.97 1.50 -8.13
CA TYR A 159 9.05 0.06 -7.87
C TYR A 159 9.72 -0.64 -9.04
N THR A 160 10.86 -1.27 -8.78
CA THR A 160 11.66 -1.95 -9.82
C THR A 160 11.43 -3.45 -9.84
N SER A 161 10.99 -4.02 -8.72
CA SER A 161 10.63 -5.43 -8.59
C SER A 161 9.70 -5.61 -7.40
N THR A 162 8.71 -6.48 -7.54
CA THR A 162 7.74 -6.83 -6.49
C THR A 162 7.49 -8.33 -6.52
N ASP A 163 7.46 -8.97 -5.36
CA ASP A 163 7.15 -10.39 -5.18
C ASP A 163 6.29 -10.63 -3.92
N ASP A 164 6.01 -11.89 -3.61
CA ASP A 164 5.15 -12.26 -2.47
C ASP A 164 5.79 -11.91 -1.10
N ALA A 165 7.12 -11.76 -1.03
CA ALA A 165 7.85 -11.45 0.21
C ALA A 165 8.07 -9.95 0.42
N GLY A 166 8.14 -9.17 -0.67
CA GLY A 166 8.34 -7.74 -0.60
C GLY A 166 8.62 -7.11 -1.96
N PHE A 167 9.38 -6.02 -1.94
CA PHE A 167 9.68 -5.26 -3.14
C PHE A 167 11.01 -4.55 -3.07
N THR A 168 11.59 -4.33 -4.24
CA THR A 168 12.74 -3.44 -4.45
C THR A 168 12.26 -2.15 -5.07
N PHE A 169 12.77 -1.04 -4.56
CA PHE A 169 12.35 0.28 -4.97
C PHE A 169 13.50 1.27 -5.05
N LEU A 170 13.24 2.37 -5.74
CA LEU A 170 14.08 3.54 -5.79
C LEU A 170 13.32 4.70 -5.13
N ALA A 171 13.80 5.17 -3.99
CA ALA A 171 13.32 6.41 -3.41
C ALA A 171 14.00 7.57 -4.12
N GLU A 172 13.20 8.48 -4.67
CA GLU A 172 13.65 9.59 -5.47
C GLU A 172 13.17 10.91 -4.86
N ILE A 173 14.08 11.88 -4.74
CA ILE A 173 13.72 13.27 -4.41
C ILE A 173 14.19 14.17 -5.55
N PRO A 174 13.28 14.91 -6.23
CA PRO A 174 13.67 15.88 -7.24
C PRO A 174 14.59 16.95 -6.65
N VAL A 175 15.69 17.26 -7.34
CA VAL A 175 16.66 18.26 -6.92
C VAL A 175 17.06 19.17 -8.07
N ALA A 176 17.16 20.47 -7.81
CA ALA A 176 17.66 21.45 -8.77
C ALA A 176 19.20 21.48 -8.82
N GLN A 177 19.84 21.02 -7.74
CA GLN A 177 21.28 20.97 -7.58
C GLN A 177 21.70 19.57 -7.15
N GLU A 178 22.71 19.03 -7.81
CA GLU A 178 23.26 17.71 -7.48
C GLU A 178 24.06 17.77 -6.16
N PRO A 179 23.65 17.02 -5.12
CA PRO A 179 24.46 16.88 -3.91
C PRO A 179 25.79 16.18 -4.20
N LYS A 180 26.80 16.53 -3.39
CA LYS A 180 28.14 15.94 -3.41
C LYS A 180 28.25 14.83 -2.36
N ASN A 181 29.33 14.04 -2.37
CA ASN A 181 29.62 13.04 -1.33
C ASN A 181 28.47 12.06 -1.05
N LEU A 182 27.95 11.44 -2.11
CA LEU A 182 26.86 10.47 -2.00
C LEU A 182 27.32 9.17 -1.34
N ALA A 183 26.43 8.55 -0.57
CA ALA A 183 26.64 7.20 -0.07
C ALA A 183 26.61 6.18 -1.22
N LYS A 184 27.14 4.96 -1.01
CA LYS A 184 27.22 3.94 -2.07
C LYS A 184 25.87 3.53 -2.66
N ASN A 185 24.80 3.61 -1.87
CA ASN A 185 23.43 3.29 -2.28
C ASN A 185 22.64 4.52 -2.75
N ILE A 186 23.29 5.69 -2.84
CA ILE A 186 22.68 6.94 -3.28
C ILE A 186 23.36 7.40 -4.57
N SER A 187 22.56 7.72 -5.59
CA SER A 187 23.03 8.20 -6.88
C SER A 187 22.19 9.38 -7.37
N ILE A 188 22.67 10.08 -8.39
CA ILE A 188 21.86 11.05 -9.14
C ILE A 188 21.45 10.41 -10.45
N GLY A 189 20.20 10.61 -10.83
CA GLY A 189 19.68 10.16 -12.11
C GLY A 189 18.56 11.05 -12.63
N LYS A 190 17.82 10.49 -13.58
CA LYS A 190 16.60 11.08 -14.11
C LYS A 190 15.41 10.25 -13.65
N SER A 191 14.35 10.93 -13.23
CA SER A 191 13.07 10.28 -12.95
C SER A 191 12.54 9.62 -14.23
N PRO A 192 11.70 8.58 -14.11
CA PRO A 192 11.11 7.95 -15.28
C PRO A 192 10.32 8.95 -16.13
N GLU A 193 10.33 8.74 -17.45
CA GLU A 193 9.66 9.60 -18.43
C GLU A 193 8.74 8.80 -19.36
N GLY A 194 7.85 9.52 -20.03
CA GLY A 194 6.97 8.96 -21.06
C GLY A 194 5.49 8.95 -20.66
N LYS A 195 4.67 8.26 -21.45
CA LYS A 195 3.22 8.21 -21.22
C LYS A 195 2.90 7.35 -20.00
N ALA A 196 2.04 7.84 -19.13
CA ALA A 196 1.55 7.12 -17.96
C ALA A 196 0.08 7.45 -17.71
N LEU A 197 -0.58 6.61 -16.92
CA LEU A 197 -1.85 6.95 -16.29
C LEU A 197 -1.60 7.38 -14.85
N LYS A 198 -2.22 8.48 -14.45
CA LYS A 198 -2.22 9.01 -13.09
C LYS A 198 -3.49 8.59 -12.39
N PHE A 199 -3.32 8.08 -11.18
CA PHE A 199 -4.38 7.75 -10.24
C PHE A 199 -4.06 8.44 -8.92
N VAL A 200 -5.08 8.90 -8.21
CA VAL A 200 -4.90 9.61 -6.94
C VAL A 200 -5.43 8.74 -5.82
N HIS A 201 -4.55 8.33 -4.92
CA HIS A 201 -4.89 7.73 -3.65
C HIS A 201 -5.02 8.83 -2.60
N ARG A 202 -6.10 8.78 -1.82
CA ARG A 202 -6.32 9.64 -0.65
C ARG A 202 -6.76 8.77 0.52
N GLY A 203 -5.94 8.72 1.58
CA GLY A 203 -6.24 7.92 2.76
C GLY A 203 -5.01 7.24 3.33
N SER A 204 -5.25 6.25 4.20
CA SER A 204 -4.18 5.42 4.79
C SER A 204 -3.40 4.67 3.72
N TYR A 205 -2.08 4.60 3.90
CA TYR A 205 -1.22 3.74 3.10
C TYR A 205 -1.69 2.27 3.13
N ASP A 206 -2.30 1.80 4.23
CA ASP A 206 -2.90 0.46 4.31
C ASP A 206 -3.99 0.19 3.26
N ASN A 207 -4.62 1.24 2.72
CA ASN A 207 -5.65 1.13 1.70
C ASN A 207 -5.09 1.21 0.27
N MET A 208 -3.76 1.22 0.10
CA MET A 208 -3.13 1.25 -1.22
C MET A 208 -3.48 0.02 -2.06
N ASP A 209 -3.63 -1.16 -1.43
CA ASP A 209 -4.05 -2.40 -2.11
C ASP A 209 -5.35 -2.21 -2.91
N ASN A 210 -6.35 -1.59 -2.29
CA ASN A 210 -7.63 -1.28 -2.96
C ASN A 210 -7.44 -0.38 -4.18
N THR A 211 -6.45 0.51 -4.13
CA THR A 211 -6.14 1.42 -5.25
C THR A 211 -5.47 0.65 -6.38
N TYR A 212 -4.54 -0.24 -6.08
CA TYR A 212 -3.89 -1.11 -7.06
C TYR A 212 -4.88 -2.07 -7.74
N GLU A 213 -5.82 -2.63 -7.00
CA GLU A 213 -6.91 -3.43 -7.57
C GLU A 213 -7.78 -2.61 -8.52
N ALA A 214 -8.18 -1.40 -8.12
CA ALA A 214 -8.97 -0.50 -8.96
C ALA A 214 -8.21 -0.07 -10.23
N ILE A 215 -6.90 0.17 -10.12
CA ILE A 215 -6.02 0.48 -11.26
C ILE A 215 -5.99 -0.69 -12.25
N THR A 216 -5.78 -1.91 -11.77
CA THR A 216 -5.70 -3.11 -12.61
C THR A 216 -7.00 -3.31 -13.39
N ASN A 217 -8.15 -3.23 -12.70
CA ASN A 217 -9.46 -3.31 -13.34
C ASN A 217 -9.65 -2.22 -14.41
N HIS A 218 -9.19 -0.99 -14.14
CA HIS A 218 -9.29 0.12 -15.10
C HIS A 218 -8.44 -0.09 -16.35
N LEU A 219 -7.24 -0.66 -16.19
CA LEU A 219 -6.35 -1.02 -17.30
C LEU A 219 -6.98 -2.10 -18.17
N ASP A 220 -7.55 -3.14 -17.54
CA ASP A 220 -8.24 -4.23 -18.22
C ASP A 220 -9.47 -3.75 -19.00
N ASP A 221 -10.32 -2.94 -18.37
CA ASP A 221 -11.53 -2.37 -18.99
C ASP A 221 -11.19 -1.54 -20.24
N LYS A 222 -10.10 -0.77 -20.18
CA LYS A 222 -9.62 0.05 -21.30
C LYS A 222 -8.70 -0.70 -22.25
N LYS A 223 -8.37 -1.96 -21.96
CA LYS A 223 -7.42 -2.79 -22.73
C LYS A 223 -6.07 -2.09 -22.94
N LEU A 224 -5.59 -1.44 -21.89
CA LEU A 224 -4.30 -0.74 -21.89
C LEU A 224 -3.22 -1.65 -21.33
N GLU A 225 -2.10 -1.74 -22.03
CA GLU A 225 -0.92 -2.46 -21.54
C GLU A 225 -0.04 -1.50 -20.74
N ALA A 226 0.10 -1.77 -19.45
CA ALA A 226 1.04 -1.11 -18.57
C ALA A 226 2.42 -1.76 -18.64
N LYS A 227 3.45 -1.02 -18.19
CA LYS A 227 4.75 -1.61 -17.85
C LYS A 227 4.66 -2.29 -16.48
N ASP A 228 5.54 -3.26 -16.26
CA ASP A 228 5.74 -3.93 -14.96
C ASP A 228 6.48 -3.02 -13.94
N THR A 229 6.07 -1.75 -13.84
CA THR A 229 6.71 -0.74 -12.98
C THR A 229 5.64 0.23 -12.54
N PHE A 230 5.60 0.54 -11.26
CA PHE A 230 4.72 1.54 -10.67
C PHE A 230 5.55 2.67 -10.09
N LEU A 231 4.99 3.87 -10.12
CA LEU A 231 5.56 5.01 -9.41
C LEU A 231 4.53 5.56 -8.44
N GLU A 232 4.97 5.93 -7.25
CA GLU A 232 4.17 6.64 -6.27
C GLU A 232 4.80 7.99 -6.00
N GLU A 233 4.10 9.08 -6.27
CA GLU A 233 4.51 10.43 -5.90
C GLU A 233 3.70 10.90 -4.69
N TYR A 234 4.42 11.25 -3.62
CA TYR A 234 3.83 11.65 -2.36
C TYR A 234 3.59 13.17 -2.37
N ILE A 235 2.36 13.57 -2.65
CA ILE A 235 1.94 14.99 -2.73
C ILE A 235 1.94 15.63 -1.34
N THR A 236 1.56 14.85 -0.33
CA THR A 236 1.74 15.20 1.08
C THR A 236 3.05 14.62 1.60
N ASP A 237 3.76 15.37 2.45
CA ASP A 237 5.00 14.91 3.09
C ASP A 237 4.72 13.67 3.98
N PRO A 238 5.20 12.47 3.62
CA PRO A 238 4.91 11.24 4.36
C PRO A 238 5.61 11.19 5.72
N LEU A 239 6.59 12.08 5.98
CA LEU A 239 7.28 12.17 7.26
C LEU A 239 6.53 13.03 8.29
N LYS A 240 5.56 13.84 7.84
CA LYS A 240 4.85 14.80 8.69
C LYS A 240 3.34 14.64 8.66
N THR A 241 2.81 14.01 7.62
CA THR A 241 1.38 13.81 7.42
C THR A 241 0.98 12.51 8.08
N ALA A 242 -0.15 12.52 8.80
CA ALA A 242 -0.73 11.30 9.32
C ALA A 242 -1.11 10.35 8.17
N GLU A 243 -0.94 9.05 8.38
CA GLU A 243 -1.14 8.02 7.36
C GLU A 243 -2.53 8.13 6.72
N ASP A 244 -3.57 8.39 7.52
CA ASP A 244 -4.96 8.54 7.09
C ASP A 244 -5.24 9.75 6.18
N LYS A 245 -4.26 10.65 6.01
CA LYS A 245 -4.38 11.90 5.24
C LYS A 245 -3.36 11.98 4.11
N LEU A 246 -2.70 10.87 3.77
CA LEU A 246 -1.76 10.84 2.67
C LEU A 246 -2.49 11.05 1.34
N VAL A 247 -1.87 11.84 0.49
CA VAL A 247 -2.24 12.00 -0.91
C VAL A 247 -1.08 11.50 -1.75
N ILE A 248 -1.30 10.37 -2.43
CA ILE A 248 -0.28 9.69 -3.22
C ILE A 248 -0.80 9.60 -4.66
N ASN A 249 -0.04 10.15 -5.60
CA ASN A 249 -0.30 9.95 -7.01
C ASN A 249 0.40 8.68 -7.46
N VAL A 250 -0.37 7.67 -7.87
CA VAL A 250 0.15 6.45 -8.47
C VAL A 250 0.21 6.66 -9.98
N TYR A 251 1.41 6.55 -10.55
CA TYR A 251 1.62 6.57 -11.99
C TYR A 251 1.91 5.17 -12.52
N VAL A 252 1.19 4.81 -13.57
CA VAL A 252 1.36 3.56 -14.30
C VAL A 252 1.87 3.88 -15.70
N PRO A 253 3.17 3.71 -15.98
CA PRO A 253 3.73 3.87 -17.30
C PRO A 253 3.05 2.92 -18.29
N LEU A 254 2.69 3.46 -19.45
CA LEU A 254 2.11 2.68 -20.55
C LEU A 254 3.21 2.13 -21.45
N LYS A 255 2.91 1.02 -22.13
CA LYS A 255 3.81 0.37 -23.08
C LYS A 255 3.85 1.06 -24.44
#